data_AF-A0A1X2FVW8-F1
#
_entry.id   AF-A0A1X2FVW8-F1
#
_cell.length_a   1.000
_cell.length_b   1.000
_cell.length_c   1.000
_cell.angle_alpha   90.00
_cell.angle_beta   90.00
_cell.angle_gamma   90.00
#
_symmetry.space_group_name_H-M   'P 1'
#
loop_
_entity.id
_entity.type
_entity.pdbx_description
1 polymer ?
#
loop_
_entity_poly.entity_id
_entity_poly.type
_entity_poly.pdbx_seq_one_letter_code
_entity_poly.pdbx_strand_id
1 'polypeptide(L)' 'MEKIEFLATLPQIQSAIKIGGDGASRIQFDVPTTEIANVVKLIKATGKLVMVTVEIKEG' A
#
# COMPACT_ATOMS: atom_id res chain seq x y z
N MET A 1 -15.71 -11.60 0.71
CA MET A 1 -14.79 -10.60 0.13
C MET A 1 -13.38 -11.03 0.49
N GLU A 2 -12.47 -11.19 -0.47
CA GLU A 2 -11.09 -11.60 -0.17
C GLU A 2 -10.35 -10.39 0.44
N LYS A 3 -9.82 -10.55 1.66
CA LYS A 3 -9.09 -9.51 2.40
C LYS A 3 -7.60 -9.75 2.23
N ILE A 4 -6.85 -8.72 1.83
CA ILE A 4 -5.40 -8.75 1.72
C ILE A 4 -4.84 -7.78 2.76
N GLU A 5 -4.02 -8.27 3.68
CA GLU A 5 -3.41 -7.50 4.77
C GLU A 5 -1.93 -7.78 4.80
N PHE A 6 -1.13 -6.73 5.04
CA PHE A 6 0.32 -6.81 5.20
C PHE A 6 0.79 -5.63 6.05
N LEU A 7 1.90 -5.80 6.77
CA LEU A 7 2.56 -4.69 7.44
C LEU A 7 3.40 -3.91 6.43
N ALA A 8 3.43 -2.59 6.60
CA ALA A 8 4.27 -1.71 5.82
C ALA A 8 4.51 -0.40 6.57
N THR A 9 5.55 0.32 6.19
CA THR A 9 5.81 1.69 6.66
C THR A 9 5.60 2.69 5.52
N LEU A 10 5.17 3.89 5.89
CA LEU A 10 5.25 5.04 4.99
C LEU A 10 6.64 5.65 5.15
N PRO A 11 7.51 5.59 4.12
CA PRO A 11 8.85 6.15 4.25
C PRO A 11 8.78 7.65 4.50
N GLN A 12 9.67 8.17 5.35
CA GLN A 12 9.78 9.59 5.65
C GLN A 12 10.50 10.36 4.52
N ILE A 13 9.97 10.26 3.30
CA ILE A 13 10.46 10.97 2.12
C ILE A 13 9.29 11.71 1.46
N GLN A 14 9.55 12.91 0.93
CA GLN A 14 8.51 13.72 0.27
C GLN A 14 7.83 12.95 -0.89
N SER A 15 8.58 12.09 -1.57
CA SER A 15 8.10 11.28 -2.68
C SER A 15 7.24 10.08 -2.28
N ALA A 16 7.07 9.79 -1.00
CA ALA A 16 6.26 8.66 -0.51
C ALA A 16 4.78 8.85 -0.82
N ILE A 17 4.30 10.10 -0.79
CA ILE A 17 2.94 10.49 -1.17
C ILE A 17 3.05 11.57 -2.23
N LYS A 18 2.72 11.22 -3.47
CA LYS A 18 2.69 12.17 -4.60
C LYS A 18 1.25 12.44 -4.97
N ILE A 19 0.83 13.69 -4.81
CA ILE A 19 -0.47 14.15 -5.28
C ILE A 19 -0.26 14.71 -6.69
N GLY A 20 -0.80 14.03 -7.69
CA GLY A 20 -0.78 14.45 -9.09
C GLY A 20 -1.78 15.56 -9.38
N GLY A 21 -1.45 16.43 -10.34
CA GLY A 21 -2.33 17.52 -10.78
C GLY A 21 -3.53 17.04 -11.62
N ASP A 22 -3.58 15.76 -11.98
CA ASP A 22 -4.68 15.08 -12.67
C ASP A 22 -5.71 14.49 -11.71
N GLY A 23 -5.58 14.77 -10.41
CA GLY A 23 -6.46 14.26 -9.36
C GLY A 23 -6.10 12.85 -8.88
N ALA A 24 -5.03 12.26 -9.39
CA ALA A 24 -4.54 10.96 -8.94
C ALA A 24 -3.43 11.12 -7.90
N SER A 25 -3.52 10.38 -6.80
CA SER A 25 -2.43 10.29 -5.81
C SER A 25 -1.74 8.94 -5.91
N ARG A 26 -0.41 8.93 -5.75
CA ARG A 26 0.40 7.71 -5.65
C ARG A 26 1.02 7.65 -4.27
N ILE A 27 0.85 6.50 -3.62
CA ILE A 27 1.41 6.20 -2.30
C ILE A 27 2.41 5.06 -2.45
N GLN A 28 3.59 5.23 -1.87
CA GLN A 28 4.63 4.20 -1.79
C GLN A 28 4.76 3.75 -0.35
N PHE A 29 4.78 2.43 -0.15
CA PHE A 29 5.00 1.80 1.14
C PHE A 29 6.28 0.97 1.07
N ASP A 30 7.04 0.96 2.16
CA ASP A 30 8.12 0.01 2.34
C ASP A 30 7.58 -1.21 3.08
N VAL A 31 7.74 -2.37 2.48
CA VAL A 31 7.21 -3.63 3.01
C VAL A 31 8.38 -4.50 3.47
N PRO A 32 8.37 -4.99 4.72
CA PRO A 32 9.41 -5.89 5.20
C PRO A 32 9.38 -7.22 4.44
N THR A 33 10.54 -7.86 4.32
CA THR A 33 10.67 -9.12 3.56
C THR A 33 9.77 -10.24 4.08
N THR A 34 9.44 -10.22 5.37
CA THR A 34 8.50 -11.14 6.03
C THR A 34 7.07 -11.05 5.49
N GLU A 35 6.71 -9.94 4.85
CA GLU A 35 5.35 -9.66 4.35
C GLU A 35 5.21 -9.81 2.83
N ILE A 36 6.28 -10.15 2.11
CA ILE A 36 6.27 -10.27 0.63
C ILE A 36 5.17 -11.22 0.14
N ALA A 37 4.96 -12.35 0.82
CA ALA A 37 3.93 -13.32 0.45
C ALA A 37 2.51 -12.72 0.49
N ASN A 38 2.27 -11.75 1.37
CA ASN A 38 0.99 -11.04 1.45
C ASN A 38 0.87 -9.97 0.35
N VAL A 39 1.94 -9.23 0.06
CA VAL A 39 1.97 -8.24 -1.04
C VAL A 39 1.77 -8.88 -2.40
N VAL A 40 2.36 -10.05 -2.65
CA VAL A 40 2.17 -10.79 -3.92
C VAL A 40 0.69 -11.10 -4.19
N LYS A 41 -0.14 -11.24 -3.15
CA LYS A 41 -1.59 -11.43 -3.32
C LYS A 41 -2.28 -10.25 -4.01
N LEU A 42 -1.70 -9.04 -3.95
CA LEU A 42 -2.22 -7.85 -4.64
C LEU A 42 -2.21 -7.99 -6.17
N ILE A 43 -1.42 -8.91 -6.73
CA ILE A 43 -1.45 -9.21 -8.17
C ILE A 43 -2.87 -9.63 -8.61
N LYS A 44 -3.63 -10.29 -7.74
CA LYS A 44 -5.03 -10.66 -8.03
C LYS A 44 -5.98 -9.45 -8.12
N ALA A 45 -5.57 -8.30 -7.60
CA ALA A 45 -6.33 -7.05 -7.58
C ALA A 45 -5.96 -6.11 -8.74
N THR A 46 -4.99 -6.46 -9.60
CA THR A 46 -4.62 -5.65 -10.76
C THR A 46 -5.82 -5.36 -11.65
N GLY A 47 -6.02 -4.08 -11.99
CA GLY A 47 -7.13 -3.61 -12.82
C GLY A 47 -8.49 -3.51 -12.11
N LYS A 48 -8.57 -3.80 -10.80
CA LYS A 48 -9.81 -3.72 -10.02
C LYS A 48 -9.83 -2.48 -9.12
N LEU A 49 -11.02 -1.98 -8.83
CA LEU A 49 -11.23 -1.01 -7.77
C LEU A 49 -10.97 -1.68 -6.42
N VAL A 50 -10.13 -1.06 -5.59
CA VAL A 50 -9.79 -1.53 -4.25
C VAL A 50 -10.11 -0.47 -3.21
N MET A 51 -10.62 -0.90 -2.06
CA MET A 51 -10.73 -0.06 -0.86
C MET A 51 -9.52 -0.35 0.03
N VAL A 52 -8.79 0.69 0.40
CA VAL A 52 -7.60 0.58 1.26
C VAL A 52 -7.96 1.12 2.65
N THR A 53 -7.78 0.28 3.66
CA THR A 53 -7.88 0.67 5.07
C THR A 53 -6.48 0.69 5.66
N VAL A 54 -6.10 1.79 6.32
CA VAL A 54 -4.79 1.93 6.99
C VAL A 54 -5.02 1.98 8.49
N GLU A 55 -4.37 1.08 9.21
CA GLU A 55 -4.33 1.05 10.67
C GLU A 55 -2.94 1.47 11.14
N ILE A 56 -2.86 2.56 11.91
CA ILE A 56 -1.59 3.02 12.48
C ILE A 56 -1.26 2.08 13.65
N LYS A 57 -0.12 1.40 13.56
CA LYS A 57 0.45 0.61 14.64
C LYS A 57 1.67 1.32 15.19
N GLU A 58 1.79 1.35 16.51
CA GLU A 58 3.03 1.79 17.17
C GLU A 58 4.07 0.68 17.04
N GLY A 59 5.20 0.98 16.40
CA GLY A 59 6.26 0.01 16.12
C GLY A 59 7.45 0.64 15.41
#